data_AF-R6ZII1-F1
#
_entry.id   AF-R6ZII1-F1
#
_cell.length_a   1.000
_cell.length_b   1.000
_cell.length_c   1.000
_cell.angle_alpha   90.00
_cell.angle_beta   90.00
_cell.angle_gamma   90.00
#
_symmetry.space_group_name_H-M   'P 1'
#
loop_
_entity.id
_entity.type
_entity.pdbx_description
1 polymer ?
#
loop_
_entity_poly.entity_id
_entity_poly.type
_entity_poly.pdbx_seq_one_letter_code
_entity_poly.pdbx_strand_id
1 'polypeptide(L)' 'MITRTIRSGKGIGALSFQGEPGNPVLFRGDYRGELCALLGDRGGKSVLRNHLEDVVLTEVSNAKALSDVDERPLDGGL' A
#
# COMPACT_ATOMS: atom_id res chain seq x y z
N MET A 1 -4.87 3.37 9.95
CA MET A 1 -4.00 3.90 8.89
C MET A 1 -4.20 5.40 8.65
N ILE A 2 -5.33 5.87 8.11
CA ILE A 2 -5.58 7.30 7.78
C ILE A 2 -5.18 8.27 8.91
N THR A 3 -5.81 8.14 10.09
CA THR A 3 -5.51 9.02 11.23
C THR A 3 -4.04 8.98 11.65
N ARG A 4 -3.39 7.82 11.50
CA ARG A 4 -1.97 7.65 11.85
C ARG A 4 -1.07 8.39 10.86
N THR A 5 -1.39 8.34 9.56
CA THR A 5 -0.72 9.12 8.50
C THR A 5 -0.87 10.62 8.72
N ILE A 6 -2.09 11.09 9.01
CA ILE A 6 -2.32 12.52 9.29
C ILE A 6 -1.52 12.96 10.53
N ARG A 7 -1.55 12.17 11.61
CA ARG A 7 -0.88 12.53 12.87
C ARG A 7 0.64 12.42 12.82
N SER A 8 1.21 11.57 11.97
CA SER A 8 2.66 11.46 11.83
C SER A 8 3.26 12.61 10.99
N GLY A 9 2.43 13.37 10.26
CA GLY A 9 2.87 14.36 9.29
C GLY A 9 3.48 13.75 8.02
N LYS A 10 3.49 12.43 7.92
CA LYS A 10 4.06 11.67 6.80
C LYS A 10 3.14 11.74 5.59
N GLY A 11 3.69 11.78 4.39
CA GLY A 11 2.95 11.82 3.15
C GLY A 11 2.46 10.45 2.67
N ILE A 12 3.02 9.34 3.16
CA ILE A 12 2.63 7.99 2.76
C ILE A 12 2.24 7.14 3.97
N GLY A 13 1.09 6.47 3.87
CA GLY A 13 0.65 5.48 4.85
C GLY A 13 0.44 4.12 4.19
N ALA A 14 0.90 3.04 4.80
CA ALA A 14 0.61 1.70 4.31
C ALA A 14 0.16 0.79 5.45
N LEU A 15 -0.61 -0.24 5.13
CA LEU A 15 -0.69 -1.39 6.02
C LEU A 15 0.63 -2.17 5.96
N SER A 16 0.97 -2.88 7.03
CA SER A 16 2.14 -3.74 7.07
C SER A 16 1.88 -5.03 7.81
N PHE A 17 2.63 -6.07 7.47
CA PHE A 17 2.70 -7.31 8.24
C PHE A 17 4.17 -7.69 8.40
N GLN A 18 4.59 -7.90 9.64
CA GLN A 18 5.98 -8.10 10.05
C GLN A 18 6.92 -7.00 9.54
N GLY A 19 6.42 -5.75 9.49
CA GLY A 19 7.18 -4.61 8.99
C GLY A 19 7.23 -4.48 7.46
N GLU A 20 6.73 -5.47 6.71
CA GLU A 20 6.67 -5.41 5.25
C GLU A 20 5.41 -4.66 4.78
N PRO A 21 5.54 -3.59 3.96
CA PRO A 21 4.41 -2.80 3.49
C PRO A 21 3.55 -3.56 2.46
N GLY A 22 2.23 -3.52 2.66
CA GLY A 22 1.20 -4.12 1.81
C GLY A 22 0.11 -3.13 1.39
N ASN A 23 -0.88 -3.65 0.66
CA ASN A 23 -2.06 -2.87 0.29
C ASN A 23 -3.06 -2.79 1.47
N PRO A 24 -3.90 -1.74 1.53
CA PRO A 24 -3.84 -0.51 0.75
C PRO A 24 -2.67 0.41 1.14
N VAL A 25 -2.28 1.27 0.19
CA VAL A 25 -1.33 2.38 0.39
C VAL A 25 -2.04 3.72 0.15
N LEU A 26 -1.90 4.64 1.10
CA LEU A 26 -2.35 6.02 1.05
C LEU A 26 -1.20 6.94 0.64
N PHE A 27 -1.48 7.87 -0.26
CA PHE A 27 -0.57 8.92 -0.69
C PHE A 27 -1.21 10.29 -0.47
N ARG A 28 -0.43 11.23 0.07
CA ARG A 28 -0.77 12.66 0.08
C ARG A 28 -0.75 13.19 -1.34
N GLY A 29 -1.53 14.26 -1.59
CA GLY A 29 -1.72 14.84 -2.92
C GLY A 29 -0.42 15.20 -3.67
N ASP A 30 0.66 15.53 -2.95
CA ASP A 30 1.96 15.89 -3.53
C ASP A 30 2.57 14.75 -4.36
N TYR A 31 2.25 13.49 -4.03
CA TYR A 31 2.72 12.31 -4.77
C TYR A 31 1.94 12.02 -6.06
N ARG A 32 0.87 12.79 -6.34
CA ARG A 32 0.04 12.59 -7.54
C ARG A 32 0.86 12.62 -8.83
N GLY A 33 1.84 13.51 -8.93
CA GLY A 33 2.70 13.63 -10.11
C GLY A 33 3.49 12.35 -10.38
N GLU A 34 4.15 11.80 -9.35
CA GLU A 34 4.91 10.55 -9.45
C GLU A 34 4.01 9.36 -9.76
N LEU A 35 2.85 9.26 -9.11
CA LEU A 35 1.87 8.21 -9.35
C LEU A 35 1.37 8.23 -10.81
N CYS A 36 1.09 9.41 -11.37
CA CYS A 36 0.66 9.56 -12.76
C CYS A 36 1.80 9.30 -13.77
N ALA A 37 3.05 9.37 -13.34
CA ALA A 37 4.22 9.11 -14.18
C ALA A 37 4.64 7.63 -14.20
N LEU A 38 3.96 6.75 -13.46
CA LEU A 38 4.23 5.31 -13.48
C LEU A 38 3.94 4.72 -14.86
N LEU A 39 4.85 3.83 -15.31
CA LEU A 39 4.77 3.17 -16.60
C LEU A 39 4.80 1.65 -16.43
N GLY A 40 4.09 0.96 -17.32
CA GLY A 40 3.96 -0.50 -17.30
C GLY A 40 3.16 -1.00 -16.10
N ASP A 41 3.37 -2.27 -15.76
CA ASP A 41 2.70 -2.92 -14.62
C ASP A 41 3.43 -2.62 -13.30
N ARG A 42 3.45 -1.34 -12.92
CA ARG A 42 4.05 -0.85 -11.67
C ARG A 42 3.03 -0.01 -10.92
N GLY A 43 2.57 -0.52 -9.78
CA GLY A 43 1.64 0.20 -8.90
C GLY A 43 2.35 1.14 -7.92
N GLY A 44 1.55 1.84 -7.11
CA GLY A 44 2.03 2.84 -6.15
C GLY A 44 3.06 2.32 -5.13
N LYS A 45 3.16 1.01 -4.87
CA LYS A 45 4.21 0.42 -4.02
C LYS A 45 5.63 0.80 -4.49
N SER A 46 5.85 1.05 -5.78
CA SER A 46 7.17 1.54 -6.25
C SER A 46 7.47 2.96 -5.77
N VAL A 47 6.46 3.84 -5.73
CA VAL A 47 6.60 5.19 -5.16
C VAL A 47 6.89 5.08 -3.66
N LEU A 48 6.12 4.26 -2.92
CA LEU A 48 6.38 4.02 -1.50
C LEU A 48 7.84 3.63 -1.20
N ARG A 49 8.40 2.71 -1.99
CA ARG A 49 9.78 2.21 -1.78
C ARG A 49 10.86 3.27 -2.03
N ASN A 50 10.55 4.30 -2.81
CA ASN A 50 11.48 5.41 -3.08
C ASN A 50 11.45 6.49 -1.99
N HIS A 51 10.49 6.45 -1.07
CA HIS A 51 10.24 7.50 -0.07
C HIS A 51 10.04 6.91 1.33
N LEU A 52 10.82 5.88 1.70
CA LEU A 52 10.66 5.16 2.98
C LEU A 52 10.75 6.08 4.20
N GLU A 53 11.52 7.16 4.12
CA GLU A 53 11.61 8.19 5.13
C GLU A 53 10.29 8.94 5.35
N ASP A 54 9.40 8.97 4.36
CA ASP A 54 8.08 9.60 4.42
C ASP A 54 6.92 8.59 4.57
N VAL A 55 7.24 7.36 4.99
CA VAL A 55 6.26 6.28 5.21
C VAL A 55 5.92 6.11 6.69
N VAL A 56 4.65 5.85 6.97
CA VAL A 56 4.20 5.33 8.27
C VAL A 56 3.43 4.02 8.11
N LEU A 57 3.91 2.96 8.77
CA LEU A 57 3.42 1.58 8.61
C LEU A 57 2.41 1.17 9.68
N THR A 58 1.17 0.91 9.29
CA THR A 58 0.12 0.43 10.21
C THR A 58 0.08 -1.10 10.21
N GLU A 59 0.59 -1.70 11.27
CA GLU A 59 0.68 -3.15 11.41
C GLU A 59 -0.71 -3.82 11.49
N VAL A 60 -0.90 -4.90 10.73
CA VAL A 60 -2.07 -5.79 10.82
C VAL A 60 -1.71 -7.09 11.51
N SER A 61 -2.68 -7.71 12.19
CA SER A 61 -2.48 -8.98 12.89
C SER A 61 -2.52 -10.21 11.98
N ASN A 62 -3.00 -10.07 10.74
CA ASN A 62 -3.21 -11.17 9.82
C ASN A 62 -2.74 -10.78 8.41
N ALA A 63 -1.78 -11.54 7.88
CA ALA A 63 -1.25 -11.36 6.52
C ALA A 63 -2.34 -11.42 5.43
N LYS A 64 -3.43 -12.17 5.65
CA LYS A 64 -4.56 -12.23 4.70
C LYS A 64 -5.21 -10.87 4.44
N ALA A 65 -5.08 -9.92 5.36
CA ALA A 65 -5.59 -8.56 5.15
C ALA A 65 -4.82 -7.79 4.06
N LEU A 66 -3.64 -8.27 3.66
CA LEU A 66 -2.81 -7.68 2.61
C LEU A 66 -2.86 -8.48 1.29
N SER A 67 -3.59 -9.60 1.26
CA SER A 67 -3.68 -10.47 0.09
C SER A 67 -4.58 -9.87 -0.97
N ASP A 68 -4.07 -9.79 -2.20
CA ASP A 68 -4.87 -9.47 -3.38
C ASP A 68 -5.67 -10.73 -3.80
N VAL A 69 -6.86 -10.52 -4.36
CA VAL A 69 -7.76 -11.59 -4.81
C VAL A 69 -7.68 -11.70 -6.34
N ASP A 70 -6.60 -12.33 -6.82
CA ASP A 70 -6.36 -12.52 -8.27
C ASP A 70 -6.71 -13.95 -8.74
N GLU A 71 -6.95 -14.86 -7.80
CA GLU A 71 -7.23 -16.26 -8.08
C GLU A 71 -8.74 -16.50 -8.22
N ARG A 72 -9.13 -17.36 -9.18
CA ARG A 72 -10.52 -17.83 -9.27
C ARG A 72 -10.79 -18.78 -8.10
N PRO A 73 -11.99 -18.71 -7.47
CA PRO A 73 -12.41 -19.73 -6.53
C PRO A 73 -12.29 -21.12 -7.16
N LEU A 74 -11.76 -22.09 -6.42
CA LEU A 74 -11.54 -23.46 -6.91
C LEU A 74 -12.84 -24.21 -7.23
N ASP A 75 -14.00 -23.63 -6.89
CA ASP A 75 -15.30 -24.30 -6.94
C ASP A 75 -16.22 -23.62 -7.98
N GLY A 76 -15.76 -23.64 -9.23
CA GLY A 76 -16.56 -23.35 -10.43
C GLY A 76 -16.88 -24.61 -11.23
N GLY A 77 -17.19 -25.70 -10.53
CA GLY A 77 -17.62 -26.96 -11.16
C GLY A 77 -18.90 -26.74 -11.97
N LEU A 78 -18.81 -27.04 -13.27
CA LEU A 78 -19.93 -27.58 -14.04
C LEU A 78 -20.42 -28.89 -13.40
#